data_AF-A0A2V5WJ30-F1
#
_entry.id   AF-A0A2V5WJ30-F1
#
_cell.length_a   1.000
_cell.length_b   1.000
_cell.length_c   1.000
_cell.angle_alpha   90.00
_cell.angle_beta   90.00
_cell.angle_gamma   90.00
#
_symmetry.space_group_name_H-M   'P 1'
#
loop_
_entity.id
_entity.type
_entity.pdbx_description
1 polymer ?
#
loop_
_entity_poly.entity_id
_entity_poly.type
_entity_poly.pdbx_seq_one_letter_code
_entity_poly.pdbx_strand_id
1 'polypeptide(L)'
;MTTRRWNANTRTWERYTPALRDYSRLPAILEAQLHAIDPTHDGMMEYFPCMVLLANGEQHDCVYIAEANSYIRFWGVWPDDDPGKRAVRIEDVAQIQPTPSRLPFKFAQKMYAVGESGMGYCIFTLHFADGTHQSYCTGNLIDFPEMPAGKSTRDVLALRPNQGRGEESLGTRQYHWCLFAGHSAKTFMQRLSHAL
;
A
#
# COMPACT_ATOMS: atom_id res chain seq x y z
N MET A 1 3.12 21.86 -5.41
CA MET A 1 4.21 20.88 -5.30
C MET A 1 4.47 20.35 -6.69
N THR A 2 5.70 20.47 -7.20
CA THR A 2 6.08 19.97 -8.52
C THR A 2 6.96 18.75 -8.31
N THR A 3 6.58 17.61 -8.87
CA THR A 3 7.30 16.34 -8.75
C THR A 3 7.70 15.83 -10.14
N ARG A 4 8.10 14.56 -10.24
CA ARG A 4 8.32 13.85 -11.49
C ARG A 4 7.36 12.67 -11.61
N ARG A 5 6.92 12.39 -12.83
CA ARG A 5 6.16 11.20 -13.19
C ARG A 5 6.86 10.46 -14.31
N TRP A 6 6.84 9.13 -14.27
CA TRP A 6 7.32 8.30 -15.38
C TRP A 6 6.34 8.37 -16.55
N ASN A 7 6.83 8.75 -17.73
CA ASN A 7 6.07 8.72 -18.96
C ASN A 7 6.43 7.44 -19.73
N ALA A 8 5.49 6.50 -19.83
CA ALA A 8 5.71 5.22 -20.50
C ALA A 8 5.97 5.36 -22.01
N ASN A 9 5.42 6.40 -22.65
CA ASN A 9 5.59 6.63 -24.09
C ASN A 9 6.99 7.16 -24.42
N THR A 10 7.48 8.11 -23.61
CA THR A 10 8.81 8.71 -23.81
C THR A 10 9.92 7.95 -23.07
N ARG A 11 9.56 7.06 -22.14
CA ARG A 11 10.48 6.35 -21.23
C ARG A 11 11.38 7.31 -20.45
N THR A 12 10.83 8.44 -20.01
CA THR A 12 11.56 9.45 -19.24
C THR A 12 10.76 9.94 -18.04
N TRP A 13 11.48 10.48 -17.05
CA TRP A 13 10.89 11.20 -15.93
C TRP A 13 10.60 12.64 -16.32
N GLU A 14 9.33 13.01 -16.33
CA GLU A 14 8.87 14.34 -16.75
C GLU A 14 8.37 15.14 -15.56
N ARG A 15 8.47 16.48 -15.65
CA ARG A 15 7.92 17.38 -14.64
C ARG A 15 6.41 17.18 -14.56
N TYR A 16 5.89 16.98 -13.37
CA TYR A 16 4.46 16.77 -13.12
C TYR A 16 3.98 17.67 -11.98
N THR A 17 2.85 18.31 -12.20
CA THR A 17 2.12 19.05 -11.16
C THR A 17 0.79 18.33 -10.97
N PRO A 18 0.55 17.70 -9.81
CA PRO A 18 -0.71 17.03 -9.56
C PRO A 18 -1.88 18.02 -9.62
N ALA A 19 -2.92 17.68 -10.37
CA ALA A 19 -4.17 18.41 -10.31
C ALA A 19 -4.79 18.27 -8.91
N LEU A 20 -5.59 19.26 -8.51
CA LEU A 20 -6.43 19.15 -7.33
C LEU A 20 -7.51 18.10 -7.58
N ARG A 21 -7.80 17.29 -6.56
CA ARG A 21 -8.82 16.24 -6.60
C ARG A 21 -9.61 16.24 -5.31
N ASP A 22 -10.90 16.02 -5.47
CA ASP A 22 -11.82 15.82 -4.36
C ASP A 22 -12.08 14.32 -4.21
N TYR A 23 -11.95 13.84 -2.97
CA TYR A 23 -12.29 12.47 -2.59
C TYR A 23 -13.41 12.51 -1.57
N SER A 24 -14.27 11.49 -1.55
CA SER A 24 -15.28 11.38 -0.51
C SER A 24 -14.65 11.02 0.83
N ARG A 25 -15.31 11.45 1.91
CA ARG A 25 -14.97 10.98 3.26
C ARG A 25 -15.42 9.54 3.43
N LEU A 26 -14.76 8.81 4.32
CA LEU A 26 -15.22 7.51 4.76
C LEU A 26 -16.57 7.64 5.49
N PRO A 27 -17.61 6.89 5.07
CA PRO A 27 -18.78 6.67 5.91
C PRO A 27 -18.37 6.02 7.23
N ALA A 28 -19.06 6.34 8.33
CA ALA A 28 -18.71 5.86 9.67
C ALA A 28 -18.61 4.32 9.77
N ILE A 29 -19.43 3.59 9.00
CA ILE A 29 -19.37 2.14 8.94
C ILE A 29 -18.07 1.63 8.32
N LEU A 30 -17.58 2.27 7.24
CA LEU A 30 -16.31 1.93 6.61
C LEU A 30 -15.13 2.37 7.47
N GLU A 31 -15.24 3.50 8.16
CA GLU A 31 -14.21 3.96 9.11
C GLU A 31 -14.00 2.94 10.25
N ALA A 32 -15.09 2.42 10.83
CA ALA A 32 -15.02 1.38 11.85
C ALA A 32 -14.39 0.07 11.32
N GLN A 33 -14.71 -0.33 10.08
CA GLN A 33 -14.10 -1.50 9.45
C GLN A 33 -12.61 -1.29 9.15
N LEU A 34 -12.23 -0.10 8.70
CA LEU A 34 -10.85 0.27 8.41
C LEU A 34 -9.99 0.23 9.69
N HIS A 35 -10.52 0.72 10.81
CA HIS A 35 -9.83 0.67 12.11
C HIS A 35 -9.58 -0.74 12.65
N ALA A 36 -10.26 -1.76 12.11
CA ALA A 36 -9.99 -3.16 12.44
C ALA A 36 -8.83 -3.76 11.63
N ILE A 37 -8.29 -3.03 10.64
CA ILE A 37 -7.16 -3.45 9.82
C ILE A 37 -5.87 -2.90 10.44
N ASP A 38 -4.87 -3.75 10.68
CA ASP A 38 -3.55 -3.29 11.13
C ASP A 38 -2.94 -2.32 10.09
N PRO A 39 -2.61 -1.07 10.42
CA PRO A 39 -2.06 -0.12 9.45
C PRO A 39 -0.58 -0.35 9.17
N THR A 40 -0.19 -0.34 7.89
CA THR A 40 1.22 -0.29 7.47
C THR A 40 1.69 1.16 7.42
N HIS A 41 2.89 1.41 7.95
CA HIS A 41 3.51 2.73 7.98
C HIS A 41 4.76 2.75 7.10
N ASP A 42 4.85 3.74 6.20
CA ASP A 42 5.99 3.99 5.33
C ASP A 42 6.34 5.49 5.38
N GLY A 43 7.33 5.83 6.19
CA GLY A 43 7.66 7.22 6.50
C GLY A 43 6.46 7.97 7.09
N MET A 44 6.00 9.01 6.39
CA MET A 44 4.84 9.83 6.80
C MET A 44 3.49 9.27 6.35
N MET A 45 3.50 8.12 5.68
CA MET A 45 2.32 7.58 5.04
C MET A 45 1.79 6.37 5.81
N GLU A 46 0.47 6.36 5.99
CA GLU A 46 -0.26 5.25 6.58
C GLU A 46 -1.18 4.65 5.51
N TYR A 47 -1.07 3.34 5.32
CA TYR A 47 -1.94 2.59 4.43
C TYR A 47 -2.59 1.44 5.20
N PHE A 48 -3.77 1.02 4.75
CA PHE A 48 -4.49 -0.12 5.30
C PHE A 48 -4.60 -1.21 4.23
N PRO A 49 -3.68 -2.19 4.22
CA PRO A 49 -3.70 -3.31 3.29
C PRO A 49 -4.84 -4.26 3.65
N CYS A 50 -5.83 -4.35 2.77
CA CYS A 50 -7.09 -5.03 3.02
C CYS A 50 -7.64 -5.66 1.73
N MET A 51 -8.84 -6.23 1.83
CA MET A 51 -9.71 -6.50 0.70
C MET A 51 -10.99 -5.68 0.84
N VAL A 52 -11.64 -5.39 -0.28
CA VAL A 52 -12.91 -4.65 -0.31
C VAL A 52 -13.96 -5.42 -1.10
N LEU A 53 -15.21 -5.30 -0.64
CA LEU A 53 -16.40 -5.69 -1.38
C LEU A 53 -17.05 -4.41 -1.90
N LEU A 54 -17.31 -4.35 -3.20
CA LEU A 54 -17.97 -3.21 -3.84
C LEU A 54 -19.50 -3.34 -3.76
N ALA A 55 -20.20 -2.22 -3.91
CA ALA A 55 -21.66 -2.17 -3.91
C ALA A 55 -22.31 -2.98 -5.04
N ASN A 56 -21.57 -3.25 -6.12
CA ASN A 56 -22.00 -4.12 -7.22
C ASN A 56 -21.78 -5.62 -6.93
N GLY A 57 -21.23 -5.98 -5.77
CA GLY A 57 -20.89 -7.35 -5.37
C GLY A 57 -19.52 -7.85 -5.82
N GLU A 58 -18.75 -7.06 -6.58
CA GLU A 58 -17.38 -7.39 -6.96
C GLU A 58 -16.43 -7.31 -5.75
N GLN A 59 -15.49 -8.25 -5.67
CA GLN A 59 -14.51 -8.30 -4.60
C GLN A 59 -13.11 -8.01 -5.17
N HIS A 60 -12.46 -6.99 -4.63
CA HIS A 60 -11.05 -6.74 -4.90
C HIS A 60 -10.21 -7.15 -3.70
N ASP A 61 -9.38 -8.16 -3.91
CA ASP A 61 -8.28 -8.49 -3.01
C ASP A 61 -7.10 -7.54 -3.26
N CYS A 62 -6.19 -7.42 -2.28
CA CYS A 62 -4.98 -6.60 -2.36
C CYS A 62 -5.29 -5.11 -2.62
N VAL A 63 -5.98 -4.45 -1.67
CA VAL A 63 -6.29 -3.01 -1.74
C VAL A 63 -5.53 -2.27 -0.66
N TYR A 64 -4.90 -1.15 -1.02
CA TYR A 64 -4.37 -0.17 -0.08
C TYR A 64 -5.37 0.97 0.06
N ILE A 65 -6.00 1.07 1.23
CA ILE A 65 -6.81 2.25 1.57
C ILE A 65 -5.92 3.30 2.23
N ALA A 66 -6.05 4.57 1.82
CA ALA A 66 -5.22 5.64 2.33
C ALA A 66 -5.85 7.03 2.22
N GLU A 67 -5.40 7.96 3.06
CA GLU A 67 -5.83 9.36 3.00
C GLU A 67 -5.20 10.07 1.78
N ALA A 68 -6.03 10.73 0.99
CA ALA A 68 -5.65 11.27 -0.31
C ALA A 68 -4.55 12.33 -0.25
N ASN A 69 -4.58 13.25 0.73
CA ASN A 69 -3.58 14.31 0.82
C ASN A 69 -2.21 13.79 1.26
N SER A 70 -2.19 12.83 2.19
CA SER A 70 -0.98 12.14 2.62
C SER A 70 -0.42 11.33 1.46
N TYR A 71 -1.28 10.63 0.73
CA TYR A 71 -0.90 9.87 -0.47
C TYR A 71 -0.20 10.77 -1.51
N ILE A 72 -0.81 11.89 -1.91
CA ILE A 72 -0.21 12.72 -2.97
C ILE A 72 1.05 13.44 -2.53
N ARG A 73 1.17 13.80 -1.24
CA ARG A 73 2.40 14.35 -0.67
C ARG A 73 3.53 13.33 -0.68
N PHE A 74 3.23 12.07 -0.44
CA PHE A 74 4.22 11.00 -0.40
C PHE A 74 4.60 10.52 -1.81
N TRP A 75 3.63 10.14 -2.64
CA TRP A 75 3.86 9.54 -3.95
C TRP A 75 4.05 10.55 -5.08
N GLY A 76 3.57 11.79 -4.91
CA GLY A 76 3.66 12.84 -5.92
C GLY A 76 2.82 12.61 -7.19
N VAL A 77 2.20 11.45 -7.38
CA VAL A 77 1.35 11.14 -8.55
C VAL A 77 0.09 10.39 -8.14
N TRP A 78 -1.06 10.84 -8.64
CA TRP A 78 -2.35 10.18 -8.41
C TRP A 78 -2.38 8.79 -9.04
N PRO A 79 -3.06 7.79 -8.44
CA PRO A 79 -3.04 6.42 -8.94
C PRO A 79 -3.50 6.26 -10.39
N ASP A 80 -4.51 7.00 -10.81
CA ASP A 80 -5.07 6.98 -12.17
C ASP A 80 -4.28 7.83 -13.18
N ASP A 81 -3.38 8.69 -12.70
CA ASP A 81 -2.41 9.40 -13.55
C ASP A 81 -1.13 8.58 -13.79
N ASP A 82 -1.01 7.41 -13.15
CA ASP A 82 0.14 6.51 -13.22
C ASP A 82 -0.28 5.18 -13.86
N PRO A 83 0.18 4.86 -15.08
CA PRO A 83 -0.25 3.65 -15.79
C PRO A 83 0.17 2.34 -15.10
N GLY A 84 1.11 2.41 -14.15
CA GLY A 84 1.50 1.25 -13.33
C GLY A 84 0.57 0.98 -12.16
N LYS A 85 -0.39 1.87 -11.88
CA LYS A 85 -1.29 1.79 -10.73
C LYS A 85 -2.73 1.57 -11.16
N ARG A 86 -3.51 1.03 -10.23
CA ARG A 86 -4.95 0.81 -10.37
C ARG A 86 -5.65 1.46 -9.19
N ALA A 87 -6.89 1.88 -9.42
CA ALA A 87 -7.68 2.53 -8.39
C ALA A 87 -9.09 1.94 -8.32
N VAL A 88 -9.61 1.88 -7.10
CA VAL A 88 -11.01 1.66 -6.78
C VAL A 88 -11.49 2.92 -6.08
N ARG A 89 -12.72 3.35 -6.37
CA ARG A 89 -13.29 4.54 -5.76
C ARG A 89 -13.87 4.21 -4.40
N ILE A 90 -13.65 5.07 -3.40
CA ILE A 90 -14.19 4.83 -2.06
C ILE A 90 -15.72 4.86 -2.04
N GLU A 91 -16.35 5.59 -2.97
CA GLU A 91 -17.82 5.65 -3.08
C GLU A 91 -18.44 4.31 -3.50
N ASP A 92 -17.67 3.46 -4.17
CA ASP A 92 -18.14 2.16 -4.65
C ASP A 92 -17.93 1.06 -3.60
N VAL A 93 -17.19 1.33 -2.52
CA VAL A 93 -16.88 0.34 -1.47
C VAL A 93 -18.08 0.17 -0.55
N ALA A 94 -18.56 -1.07 -0.41
CA ALA A 94 -19.62 -1.45 0.51
C ALA A 94 -19.08 -2.04 1.82
N GLN A 95 -17.95 -2.77 1.78
CA GLN A 95 -17.30 -3.34 2.97
C GLN A 95 -15.79 -3.39 2.83
N ILE A 96 -15.10 -3.26 3.96
CA ILE A 96 -13.64 -3.41 4.13
C ILE A 96 -13.39 -4.59 5.08
N GLN A 97 -12.46 -5.48 4.71
CA GLN A 97 -12.14 -6.67 5.51
C GLN A 97 -10.63 -6.98 5.48
N PRO A 98 -10.08 -7.69 6.50
CA PRO A 98 -8.72 -8.21 6.43
C PRO A 98 -8.54 -9.14 5.24
N THR A 99 -7.42 -9.00 4.52
CA THR A 99 -7.10 -9.91 3.42
C THR A 99 -6.16 -11.04 3.88
N PRO A 100 -6.43 -12.30 3.48
CA PRO A 100 -5.50 -13.39 3.72
C PRO A 100 -4.21 -13.27 2.90
N SER A 101 -4.19 -12.42 1.87
CA SER A 101 -3.07 -12.22 0.96
C SER A 101 -2.01 -11.29 1.50
N ARG A 102 -2.27 -10.63 2.64
CA ARG A 102 -1.31 -9.76 3.30
C ARG A 102 -0.22 -10.58 3.97
N LEU A 103 1.03 -10.14 3.85
CA LEU A 103 2.09 -10.56 4.76
C LEU A 103 1.65 -10.33 6.21
N PRO A 104 2.04 -11.24 7.14
CA PRO A 104 1.86 -10.98 8.55
C PRO A 104 2.44 -9.62 8.93
N PHE A 105 1.63 -8.80 9.61
CA PHE A 105 1.91 -7.39 9.89
C PHE A 105 3.33 -7.13 10.41
N LYS A 106 3.79 -7.95 11.36
CA LYS A 106 5.14 -7.89 11.95
C LYS A 106 6.27 -7.95 10.91
N PHE A 107 6.09 -8.68 9.81
CA PHE A 107 7.09 -8.78 8.75
C PHE A 107 7.03 -7.58 7.83
N ALA A 108 5.84 -7.09 7.52
CA ALA A 108 5.68 -5.89 6.72
C ALA A 108 6.33 -4.68 7.41
N GLN A 109 5.98 -4.45 8.68
CA GLN A 109 6.60 -3.39 9.50
C GLN A 109 8.13 -3.48 9.54
N LYS A 110 8.67 -4.69 9.67
CA LYS A 110 10.12 -4.90 9.67
C LYS A 110 10.75 -4.43 8.35
N MET A 111 10.10 -4.69 7.22
CA MET A 111 10.62 -4.27 5.93
C MET A 111 10.55 -2.75 5.77
N TYR A 112 9.41 -2.13 6.09
CA TYR A 112 9.26 -0.67 6.04
C TYR A 112 10.21 0.07 6.98
N ALA A 113 10.53 -0.49 8.15
CA ALA A 113 11.51 0.08 9.07
C ALA A 113 12.95 0.05 8.50
N VAL A 114 13.26 -0.89 7.61
CA VAL A 114 14.55 -0.94 6.91
C VAL A 114 14.59 0.04 5.73
N GLY A 115 13.44 0.27 5.10
CA GLY A 115 13.31 1.13 3.92
C GLY A 115 13.72 0.43 2.62
N GLU A 116 13.78 1.21 1.55
CA GLU A 116 14.08 0.73 0.20
C GLU A 116 15.46 0.04 0.11
N SER A 117 15.54 -0.99 -0.71
CA SER A 117 16.80 -1.68 -1.03
C SER A 117 17.60 -0.97 -2.14
N GLY A 118 16.97 -0.02 -2.81
CA GLY A 118 17.49 0.82 -3.89
C GLY A 118 16.37 1.69 -4.46
N MET A 119 16.70 2.57 -5.40
CA MET A 119 15.78 3.61 -5.90
C MET A 119 14.45 3.03 -6.42
N GLY A 120 13.41 3.09 -5.59
CA GLY A 120 12.04 2.68 -5.92
C GLY A 120 11.76 1.18 -5.84
N TYR A 121 12.58 0.40 -5.14
CA TYR A 121 12.34 -1.04 -4.98
C TYR A 121 12.84 -1.63 -3.65
N CYS A 122 12.24 -2.76 -3.29
CA CYS A 122 12.56 -3.55 -2.10
C CYS A 122 13.00 -4.95 -2.52
N ILE A 123 14.08 -5.44 -1.91
CA ILE A 123 14.58 -6.81 -2.03
C ILE A 123 14.49 -7.47 -0.66
N PHE A 124 13.93 -8.66 -0.60
CA PHE A 124 13.85 -9.46 0.62
C PHE A 124 13.67 -10.93 0.30
N THR A 125 14.00 -11.79 1.27
CA THR A 125 13.72 -13.23 1.21
C THR A 125 12.68 -13.59 2.26
N LEU A 126 11.67 -14.37 1.86
CA LEU A 126 10.73 -15.01 2.78
C LEU A 126 11.18 -16.46 3.03
N HIS A 127 11.17 -16.86 4.30
CA HIS A 127 11.40 -18.24 4.72
C HIS A 127 10.08 -18.87 5.18
N PHE A 128 9.85 -20.10 4.74
CA PHE A 128 8.60 -20.83 4.94
C PHE A 128 8.72 -21.94 5.99
N ALA A 129 7.57 -22.40 6.49
CA ALA A 129 7.50 -23.42 7.53
C ALA A 129 8.09 -24.79 7.15
N ASP A 130 8.11 -25.11 5.86
CA ASP A 130 8.73 -26.33 5.32
C ASP A 130 10.25 -26.19 5.10
N GLY A 131 10.84 -25.07 5.52
CA GLY A 131 12.28 -24.81 5.41
C GLY A 131 12.72 -24.22 4.07
N THR A 132 11.83 -24.11 3.07
CA THR A 132 12.18 -23.46 1.81
C THR A 132 12.21 -21.94 1.97
N HIS A 133 12.78 -21.25 0.97
CA HIS A 133 12.81 -19.80 0.91
C HIS A 133 12.56 -19.31 -0.51
N GLN A 134 12.12 -18.06 -0.63
CA GLN A 134 11.91 -17.39 -1.91
C GLN A 134 12.38 -15.94 -1.81
N SER A 135 13.13 -15.50 -2.81
CA SER A 135 13.59 -14.14 -2.96
C SER A 135 12.55 -13.30 -3.71
N TYR A 136 12.47 -12.02 -3.36
CA TYR A 136 11.49 -11.06 -3.87
C TYR A 136 12.18 -9.78 -4.31
N CYS A 137 11.67 -9.21 -5.40
CA CYS A 137 12.01 -7.88 -5.87
C CYS A 137 10.71 -7.17 -6.22
N THR A 138 10.28 -6.25 -5.36
CA THR A 138 9.01 -5.52 -5.52
C THR A 138 9.29 -4.04 -5.64
N GLY A 139 8.28 -3.24 -5.99
CA GLY A 139 8.32 -1.81 -5.69
C GLY A 139 8.32 -1.55 -4.18
N ASN A 140 8.06 -0.30 -3.79
CA ASN A 140 8.05 0.12 -2.38
C ASN A 140 6.91 -0.46 -1.53
N LEU A 141 5.99 -1.20 -2.15
CA LEU A 141 4.89 -1.86 -1.47
C LEU A 141 5.10 -3.36 -1.43
N ILE A 142 5.13 -3.91 -0.22
CA ILE A 142 5.55 -5.29 0.05
C ILE A 142 4.44 -6.14 0.65
N ASP A 143 3.31 -5.56 1.05
CA ASP A 143 2.29 -6.27 1.82
C ASP A 143 1.65 -7.44 1.05
N PHE A 144 1.66 -7.39 -0.29
CA PHE A 144 1.03 -8.39 -1.16
C PHE A 144 2.06 -9.08 -2.07
N PRO A 145 2.97 -9.91 -1.53
CA PRO A 145 3.90 -10.67 -2.35
C PRO A 145 3.16 -11.74 -3.15
N GLU A 146 3.68 -12.08 -4.33
CA GLU A 146 3.26 -13.30 -5.03
C GLU A 146 3.76 -14.53 -4.28
N MET A 147 2.89 -15.49 -3.99
CA MET A 147 3.30 -16.69 -3.26
C MET A 147 3.77 -17.78 -4.24
N PRO A 148 4.85 -18.53 -3.92
CA PRO A 148 5.18 -19.73 -4.67
C PRO A 148 4.02 -20.73 -4.68
N ALA A 149 3.96 -21.59 -5.70
CA ALA A 149 2.90 -22.58 -5.82
C ALA A 149 2.75 -23.43 -4.55
N GLY A 150 1.52 -23.55 -4.06
CA GLY A 150 1.20 -24.30 -2.85
C GLY A 150 1.52 -23.60 -1.52
N LYS A 151 2.00 -22.34 -1.54
CA LYS A 151 2.28 -21.56 -0.33
C LYS A 151 1.31 -20.40 -0.15
N SER A 152 1.16 -19.97 1.09
CA SER A 152 0.39 -18.81 1.51
C SER A 152 1.21 -17.93 2.45
N THR A 153 0.74 -16.70 2.68
CA THR A 153 1.38 -15.76 3.63
C THR A 153 1.38 -16.29 5.07
N ARG A 154 0.50 -17.24 5.41
CA ARG A 154 0.45 -17.92 6.71
C ARG A 154 1.62 -18.87 6.92
N ASP A 155 2.23 -19.35 5.85
CA ASP A 155 3.38 -20.26 5.91
C ASP A 155 4.70 -19.52 6.14
N VAL A 156 4.69 -18.18 6.10
CA VAL A 156 5.88 -17.35 6.29
C VAL A 156 6.28 -17.34 7.76
N LEU A 157 7.48 -17.84 8.05
CA LEU A 157 8.07 -17.84 9.39
C LEU A 157 9.04 -16.67 9.61
N ALA A 158 9.63 -16.16 8.54
CA ALA A 158 10.61 -15.09 8.62
C ALA A 158 10.71 -14.28 7.33
N LEU A 159 10.98 -12.99 7.50
CA LEU A 159 11.39 -12.07 6.45
C LEU A 159 12.84 -11.61 6.70
N ARG A 160 13.67 -11.62 5.65
CA ARG A 160 15.07 -11.18 5.64
C ARG A 160 15.23 -10.02 4.63
N PRO A 161 15.28 -8.77 5.12
CA PRO A 161 15.46 -7.60 4.26
C PRO A 161 16.83 -7.64 3.55
N ASN A 162 16.88 -7.11 2.33
CA ASN A 162 18.08 -6.98 1.49
C ASN A 162 18.80 -8.31 1.12
N GLN A 163 18.17 -9.46 1.40
CA GLN A 163 18.65 -10.78 0.97
C GLN A 163 17.98 -11.20 -0.34
N GLY A 164 18.69 -12.00 -1.16
CA GLY A 164 18.16 -12.51 -2.42
C GLY A 164 18.54 -11.70 -3.66
N ARG A 165 19.50 -10.77 -3.53
CA ARG A 165 19.94 -9.93 -4.65
C ARG A 165 20.62 -10.78 -5.73
N GLY A 166 20.11 -10.69 -6.96
CA GLY A 166 20.63 -11.43 -8.11
C GLY A 166 20.09 -12.85 -8.25
N GLU A 167 19.21 -13.28 -7.33
CA GLU A 167 18.49 -14.55 -7.42
C GLU A 167 17.19 -14.38 -8.25
N GLU A 168 16.65 -15.50 -8.72
CA GLU A 168 15.30 -15.52 -9.29
C GLU A 168 14.30 -15.04 -8.24
N SER A 169 13.54 -14.01 -8.58
CA SER A 169 12.67 -13.33 -7.62
C SER A 169 11.23 -13.27 -8.11
N LEU A 170 10.32 -13.39 -7.16
CA LEU A 170 8.90 -13.11 -7.38
C LEU A 170 8.59 -11.64 -7.14
N GLY A 171 7.51 -11.19 -7.76
CA GLY A 171 7.03 -9.82 -7.66
C GLY A 171 5.98 -9.63 -6.58
N THR A 172 5.19 -8.57 -6.76
CA THR A 172 4.00 -8.29 -5.96
C THR A 172 2.77 -8.65 -6.77
N ARG A 173 1.74 -9.13 -6.08
CA ARG A 173 0.42 -9.31 -6.69
C ARG A 173 -0.10 -7.95 -7.16
N GLN A 174 -0.91 -7.98 -8.20
CA GLN A 174 -1.64 -6.79 -8.63
C GLN A 174 -2.51 -6.27 -7.48
N TYR A 175 -2.42 -4.96 -7.23
CA TYR A 175 -3.14 -4.29 -6.15
C TYR A 175 -3.85 -3.03 -6.66
N HIS A 176 -4.78 -2.54 -5.84
CA HIS A 176 -5.53 -1.30 -6.09
C HIS A 176 -5.28 -0.29 -4.98
N TRP A 177 -5.31 0.98 -5.34
CA TRP A 177 -5.42 2.09 -4.40
C TRP A 177 -6.88 2.46 -4.21
N CYS A 178 -7.27 2.78 -2.97
CA CYS A 178 -8.56 3.36 -2.68
C CYS A 178 -8.36 4.54 -1.74
N LEU A 179 -8.55 5.75 -2.27
CA LEU A 179 -8.24 6.98 -1.54
C LEU A 179 -9.51 7.61 -0.97
N PHE A 180 -9.40 8.17 0.24
CA PHE A 180 -10.47 8.91 0.90
C PHE A 180 -9.98 10.30 1.34
N ALA A 181 -10.90 11.25 1.47
CA ALA A 181 -10.56 12.57 1.99
C ALA A 181 -10.30 12.53 3.49
N GLY A 182 -9.17 13.09 3.92
CA GLY A 182 -8.85 13.28 5.32
C GLY A 182 -9.83 14.22 6.02
N HIS A 183 -9.89 14.10 7.34
CA HIS A 183 -10.47 15.14 8.18
C HIS A 183 -9.67 16.43 7.95
N SER A 184 -10.31 17.46 7.39
CA SER A 184 -9.75 18.80 7.20
C SER A 184 -8.86 19.21 8.40
N ALA A 185 -7.68 19.77 8.11
CA ALA A 185 -6.59 20.10 9.03
C ALA A 185 -6.92 21.11 10.17
N LYS A 186 -8.18 21.29 10.56
CA LYS A 186 -8.56 22.03 11.76
C LYS A 186 -8.41 21.22 13.05
N THR A 187 -8.35 19.89 12.99
CA THR A 187 -8.44 19.06 14.21
C THR A 187 -7.09 18.64 14.80
N PHE A 188 -5.98 18.72 14.06
CA PHE A 188 -4.66 18.33 14.61
C PHE A 188 -4.10 19.38 15.60
N MET A 189 -4.27 20.67 15.30
CA MET A 189 -3.88 21.76 16.20
C MET A 189 -4.79 21.86 17.45
N GLN A 190 -6.04 21.43 17.36
CA GLN A 190 -6.99 21.45 18.50
C GLN A 190 -6.74 20.34 19.53
N ARG A 191 -6.07 19.25 19.14
CA ARG A 191 -5.71 18.17 20.09
C ARG A 191 -4.44 18.47 20.90
N LEU A 192 -3.61 19.42 20.45
CA LEU A 192 -2.44 19.90 21.21
C LEU A 192 -2.75 21.07 22.14
N SER A 193 -3.83 21.83 21.90
CA SER A 193 -4.23 22.95 22.76
C SER A 193 -5.08 22.56 23.98
N HIS A 194 -5.45 21.29 24.12
CA HIS A 194 -6.19 20.76 25.28
C HIS A 194 -5.33 19.87 26.19
N ALA A 195 -4.02 19.79 25.93
CA ALA A 195 -3.06 19.03 26.73
C ALA A 195 -1.95 19.91 27.34
N LEU A 196 -2.21 21.22 27.46
CA LEU A 196 -1.39 22.18 28.21
C LEU A 196 -2.26 22.89 29.25
#